data_AF-A0A2G5MP86-F1
#
_entry.id   AF-A0A2G5MP86-F1
#
_cell.length_a   1.000
_cell.length_b   1.000
_cell.length_c   1.000
_cell.angle_alpha   90.00
_cell.angle_beta   90.00
_cell.angle_gamma   90.00
#
_symmetry.space_group_name_H-M   'P 1'
#
loop_
_entity.id
_entity.type
_entity.pdbx_description
1 polymer ?
#
loop_
_entity_poly.entity_id
_entity_poly.type
_entity_poly.pdbx_seq_one_letter_code
_entity_poly.pdbx_strand_id
1 'polypeptide(L)' 'MKVARFLLEYLKNNDVKHIFGIPAGSVNALFDELYDMPEITPVVTKHEGAASYMAASYAKYANQMS' A
#
# COMPACT_ATOMS: atom_id res chain seq x y z
N MET A 1 11.56 -5.60 -14.82
CA MET A 1 10.90 -5.34 -13.53
C MET A 1 9.44 -5.71 -13.65
N LYS A 2 8.87 -6.42 -12.67
CA LYS A 2 7.42 -6.66 -12.62
C LYS A 2 6.71 -5.32 -12.39
N VAL A 3 5.53 -5.14 -12.98
CA VAL A 3 4.74 -3.89 -12.87
C VAL A 3 4.43 -3.55 -11.42
N ALA A 4 4.13 -4.56 -10.59
CA ALA A 4 3.88 -4.39 -9.15
C ALA A 4 5.06 -3.73 -8.41
N ARG A 5 6.29 -4.21 -8.63
CA ARG A 5 7.50 -3.62 -8.03
C ARG A 5 7.68 -2.17 -8.45
N PHE A 6 7.50 -1.88 -9.74
CA PHE A 6 7.63 -0.50 -10.24
C PHE A 6 6.63 0.44 -9.56
N LEU A 7 5.38 0.02 -9.39
CA LEU A 7 4.36 0.80 -8.68
C LEU A 7 4.78 1.06 -7.22
N LEU A 8 5.24 0.03 -6.51
CA LEU A 8 5.64 0.18 -5.11
C LEU A 8 6.87 1.06 -4.94
N GLU A 9 7.85 0.97 -5.85
CA GLU A 9 9.02 1.87 -5.83
C GLU A 9 8.60 3.32 -6.10
N TYR A 10 7.64 3.55 -7.00
CA TYR A 10 7.06 4.88 -7.21
C TYR A 10 6.41 5.41 -5.93
N LEU A 11 5.60 4.60 -5.24
CA LEU A 11 4.96 5.00 -3.98
C LEU A 11 6.00 5.30 -2.89
N LYS A 12 7.01 4.42 -2.75
CA LYS A 12 8.12 4.60 -1.80
C LYS A 12 8.85 5.93 -2.04
N ASN A 13 9.16 6.24 -3.30
CA ASN A 13 9.86 7.47 -3.67
C ASN A 13 9.02 8.74 -3.45
N ASN A 14 7.71 8.60 -3.23
CA ASN A 14 6.81 9.68 -2.83
C ASN A 14 6.46 9.62 -1.33
N ASP A 15 7.37 9.05 -0.51
CA ASP A 15 7.26 8.97 0.95
C ASP A 15 6.05 8.19 1.48
N VAL A 16 5.42 7.34 0.66
CA VAL A 16 4.34 6.45 1.13
C VAL A 16 4.95 5.36 2.02
N LYS A 17 4.48 5.29 3.27
CA LYS A 17 4.97 4.34 4.28
C LYS A 17 3.99 3.23 4.62
N HIS A 18 2.71 3.38 4.25
CA HIS A 18 1.65 2.45 4.61
C HIS A 18 0.77 2.14 3.40
N ILE A 19 0.45 0.87 3.20
CA ILE A 19 -0.53 0.41 2.21
C ILE A 19 -1.67 -0.29 2.94
N PHE A 20 -2.90 0.19 2.75
CA PHE A 20 -4.10 -0.38 3.35
C PHE A 20 -4.82 -1.26 2.32
N GLY A 21 -5.11 -2.51 2.65
CA GLY A 21 -5.82 -3.38 1.72
C GLY A 21 -5.99 -4.82 2.20
N ILE A 22 -6.46 -5.66 1.29
CA ILE A 22 -6.71 -7.08 1.55
C ILE A 22 -5.95 -7.91 0.51
N PRO A 23 -5.07 -8.84 0.92
CA PRO A 23 -4.49 -9.81 0.01
C PRO A 23 -5.59 -10.64 -0.64
N ALA A 24 -5.63 -10.65 -1.96
CA ALA A 24 -6.55 -11.45 -2.77
C ALA A 24 -5.86 -11.86 -4.07
N GLY A 25 -6.31 -12.95 -4.68
CA GLY A 25 -5.62 -13.55 -5.83
C GLY A 25 -5.30 -12.57 -6.98
N SER A 26 -6.14 -11.56 -7.21
CA SER A 26 -5.93 -10.52 -8.23
C SER A 26 -4.87 -9.47 -7.87
N VAL A 27 -4.56 -9.27 -6.58
CA VAL A 27 -3.64 -8.23 -6.09
C VAL A 27 -2.45 -8.79 -5.31
N ASN A 28 -2.34 -10.11 -5.15
CA ASN A 28 -1.25 -10.75 -4.42
C ASN A 28 0.14 -10.34 -4.93
N ALA A 29 0.30 -10.09 -6.24
CA ALA A 29 1.56 -9.61 -6.78
C ALA A 29 2.06 -8.30 -6.14
N LEU A 30 1.17 -7.45 -5.59
CA LEU A 30 1.58 -6.28 -4.82
C LEU A 30 2.02 -6.67 -3.40
N PHE A 31 1.24 -7.51 -2.72
CA PHE A 31 1.55 -7.96 -1.36
C PHE A 31 2.81 -8.83 -1.29
N ASP A 32 3.08 -9.62 -2.33
CA ASP A 32 4.28 -10.45 -2.43
C ASP A 32 5.54 -9.58 -2.52
N GLU A 33 5.51 -8.50 -3.30
CA GLU A 33 6.65 -7.60 -3.45
C GLU A 33 6.92 -6.78 -2.17
N LEU A 34 5.91 -6.59 -1.30
CA LEU A 34 6.08 -5.91 -0.01
C LEU A 34 6.95 -6.69 0.99
N TYR A 35 7.09 -8.02 0.84
CA TYR A 35 8.05 -8.78 1.66
C TYR A 35 9.50 -8.32 1.45
N ASP A 36 9.82 -7.81 0.26
CA ASP A 36 11.15 -7.32 -0.12
C ASP A 36 11.25 -5.77 -0.05
N MET A 37 10.30 -5.11 0.64
CA MET A 37 10.23 -3.64 0.76
C MET A 37 9.88 -3.20 2.20
N PRO A 38 10.80 -3.37 3.17
CA PRO A 38 10.56 -3.04 4.58
C PRO A 38 10.24 -1.55 4.83
N GLU A 39 10.48 -0.67 3.86
CA GLU A 39 10.14 0.75 3.92
C GLU A 39 8.62 1.00 3.85
N ILE A 40 7.84 0.04 3.34
CA ILE A 40 6.38 0.12 3.24
C ILE A 40 5.75 -0.93 4.15
N THR A 41 4.90 -0.50 5.08
CA THR A 41 4.15 -1.37 5.98
C THR A 41 2.78 -1.71 5.39
N PRO A 42 2.49 -2.98 5.05
CA PRO A 42 1.13 -3.41 4.72
C PRO A 42 0.24 -3.44 5.97
N VAL A 43 -0.91 -2.79 5.90
CA VAL A 43 -1.99 -2.83 6.88
C VAL A 43 -3.14 -3.64 6.31
N VAL A 44 -3.25 -4.90 6.74
CA VAL A 44 -4.30 -5.81 6.29
C VAL A 44 -5.62 -5.43 6.94
N THR A 45 -6.61 -5.09 6.11
CA THR A 45 -7.95 -4.72 6.56
C THR A 45 -8.95 -5.87 6.37
N LYS A 46 -10.16 -5.71 6.90
CA LYS A 46 -11.25 -6.69 6.73
C LYS A 46 -12.21 -6.37 5.59
N HIS A 47 -12.24 -5.12 5.15
CA HIS A 47 -13.16 -4.65 4.12
C HIS A 47 -12.47 -3.55 3.30
N GLU A 48 -12.59 -3.60 1.98
CA GLU A 48 -11.91 -2.70 1.05
C GLU A 48 -12.37 -1.25 1.26
N GLY A 49 -13.67 -1.03 1.45
CA GLY A 49 -14.21 0.27 1.83
C GLY A 49 -13.58 0.86 3.11
N ALA A 50 -13.30 0.02 4.12
CA ALA A 50 -12.60 0.48 5.33
C ALA A 50 -11.12 0.81 5.03
N ALA A 51 -10.47 0.04 4.16
CA ALA A 51 -9.12 0.32 3.68
C ALA A 51 -9.04 1.70 3.03
N SER A 52 -10.00 2.04 2.16
CA SER A 52 -10.06 3.34 1.49
C SER A 52 -10.23 4.50 2.47
N TYR A 53 -11.12 4.36 3.47
CA TYR A 53 -11.27 5.39 4.51
C TYR A 53 -10.03 5.55 5.38
N MET A 54 -9.34 4.44 5.69
CA MET A 54 -8.07 4.47 6.42
C MET A 54 -6.98 5.17 5.62
N ALA A 55 -6.81 4.83 4.33
CA ALA A 55 -5.83 5.48 3.45
C ALA A 55 -6.08 6.98 3.33
N ALA A 56 -7.32 7.39 3.03
CA ALA A 56 -7.68 8.80 2.90
C ALA A 56 -7.46 9.59 4.21
N SER A 57 -7.85 8.99 5.35
CA SER A 57 -7.65 9.63 6.66
C SER A 57 -6.17 9.72 7.01
N TYR A 58 -5.41 8.65 6.79
CA TYR A 58 -3.98 8.60 7.05
C TYR A 58 -3.25 9.66 6.23
N ALA A 59 -3.49 9.71 4.91
CA ALA A 59 -2.95 10.71 4.01
C ALA A 59 -3.24 12.14 4.48
N LYS A 60 -4.49 12.42 4.88
CA LYS A 60 -4.90 13.73 5.39
C LYS A 60 -4.12 14.17 6.62
N TYR A 61 -3.93 13.28 7.60
CA TYR A 61 -3.28 13.65 8.86
C TYR A 61 -1.76 13.53 8.83
N ALA A 62 -1.21 12.64 8.00
CA ALA A 62 0.22 12.50 7.79
C ALA A 62 0.77 13.48 6.75
N ASN A 63 -0.11 14.23 6.07
CA ASN A 63 0.23 15.09 4.93
C ASN A 63 0.97 14.32 3.83
N GLN A 64 0.44 13.15 3.49
CA GLN A 64 0.97 12.22 2.49
C GLN A 64 -0.04 12.01 1.35
N MET A 65 0.39 11.33 0.29
CA MET A 65 -0.47 10.86 -0.78
C MET A 65 -1.46 9.79 -0.26
N SER A 66 -2.71 9.84 -0.73
CA SER A 66 -3.74 8.81 -0.48
C SER A 66 -3.78 7.77 -1.58
#